data_AF-A0A7X8CYL0-F1
#
_entry.id   AF-A0A7X8CYL0-F1
#
_cell.length_a   1.000
_cell.length_b   1.000
_cell.length_c   1.000
_cell.angle_alpha   90.00
_cell.angle_beta   90.00
_cell.angle_gamma   90.00
#
_symmetry.space_group_name_H-M   'P 1'
#
loop_
_entity.id
_entity.type
_entity.pdbx_description
1 polymer ?
#
loop_
_entity_poly.entity_id
_entity_poly.type
_entity_poly.pdbx_seq_one_letter_code
_entity_poly.pdbx_strand_id
1 'polypeptide(L)'
;MNLERPRLSWSALPGMAMLALSVAVSSASAQPAPAIPEALQDKALTVMIHTQIPESPGMPAWEAKEVKSTLPGSAVSVKLVGESLVVLIHVTPYQGSEGLMLVTQAQVWIKEKDSILYHTALNTLKVAFGEPVAFYPLGEGKGKASLRVVIVVKPYQASAPAAAPASDPPKTP
;
A
#
# COMPACT_ATOMS: atom_id res chain seq x y z
N MET A 1 3.45 29.45 83.74
CA MET A 1 4.29 30.63 83.39
C MET A 1 5.07 30.27 82.14
N ASN A 2 4.54 30.59 80.95
CA ASN A 2 4.54 31.86 80.22
C ASN A 2 5.88 32.21 79.56
N LEU A 3 5.90 32.11 78.23
CA LEU A 3 6.39 33.08 77.23
C LEU A 3 6.15 32.40 75.86
N GLU A 4 5.02 32.61 75.16
CA GLU A 4 4.74 33.75 74.27
C GLU A 4 6.01 34.15 73.47
N ARG A 5 6.05 34.07 72.14
CA ARG A 5 5.27 34.93 71.23
C ARG A 5 5.26 34.47 69.75
N PRO A 6 4.39 35.08 68.92
CA PRO A 6 3.86 34.56 67.66
C PRO A 6 4.28 35.39 66.42
N ARG A 7 3.59 35.09 65.30
CA ARG A 7 3.29 35.93 64.11
C ARG A 7 4.14 35.63 62.86
N LEU A 8 3.55 35.08 61.78
CA LEU A 8 2.59 35.63 60.78
C LEU A 8 3.33 36.22 59.58
N SER A 9 3.12 35.60 58.41
CA SER A 9 3.11 36.20 57.06
C SER A 9 2.95 35.01 56.08
N TRP A 10 1.79 34.70 55.48
CA TRP A 10 1.25 35.29 54.25
C TRP A 10 2.37 35.49 53.20
N SER A 11 2.38 34.95 51.98
CA SER A 11 1.30 34.76 51.02
C SER A 11 1.78 33.91 49.82
N ALA A 12 0.78 33.42 49.08
CA ALA A 12 0.75 33.30 47.63
C ALA A 12 1.57 32.18 46.97
N LEU A 13 0.85 31.15 46.51
CA LEU A 13 1.01 30.69 45.15
C LEU A 13 -0.37 30.64 44.45
N PRO A 14 -0.61 31.51 43.45
CA PRO A 14 -1.76 31.40 42.58
C PRO A 14 -1.49 30.38 41.46
N GLY A 15 -2.57 29.77 40.97
CA GLY A 15 -2.71 29.43 39.56
C GLY A 15 -1.78 28.35 39.02
N MET A 16 -2.17 27.08 39.21
CA MET A 16 -1.72 26.02 38.32
C MET A 16 -2.88 25.72 37.35
N ALA A 17 -2.95 26.52 36.29
CA ALA A 17 -3.78 26.22 35.12
C ALA A 17 -3.23 24.95 34.46
N MET A 18 -3.98 23.85 34.54
CA MET A 18 -3.71 22.66 33.74
C MET A 18 -3.92 23.00 32.26
N LEU A 19 -2.82 23.19 31.54
CA LEU A 19 -2.80 23.18 30.07
C LEU A 19 -3.00 21.73 29.61
N ALA A 20 -4.24 21.40 29.23
CA ALA A 20 -4.57 20.17 28.54
C ALA A 20 -3.95 20.20 27.12
N LEU A 21 -2.81 19.53 26.96
CA LEU A 21 -2.16 19.33 25.68
C LEU A 21 -2.99 18.33 24.86
N SER A 22 -3.89 18.85 24.02
CA SER A 22 -4.66 18.02 23.09
C SER A 22 -3.72 17.52 21.99
N VAL A 23 -3.35 16.24 22.05
CA VAL A 23 -2.65 15.57 20.94
C VAL A 23 -3.67 15.41 19.82
N ALA A 24 -3.64 16.31 18.84
CA ALA A 24 -4.37 16.13 17.60
C ALA A 24 -3.79 14.91 16.88
N VAL A 25 -4.48 13.77 16.97
CA VAL A 25 -4.20 12.61 16.13
C VAL A 25 -4.63 12.98 14.71
N SER A 26 -3.68 13.44 13.91
CA SER A 26 -3.88 13.61 12.47
C SER A 26 -4.15 12.24 11.87
N SER A 27 -5.42 11.89 11.69
CA SER A 27 -5.81 10.78 10.83
C SER A 27 -5.31 11.10 9.43
N ALA A 28 -4.22 10.47 9.00
CA ALA A 28 -3.77 10.53 7.62
C ALA A 28 -4.87 9.88 6.77
N SER A 29 -5.77 10.70 6.22
CA SER A 29 -6.73 10.25 5.22
C SER A 29 -5.95 9.67 4.05
N ALA A 30 -6.23 8.42 3.69
CA ALA A 30 -5.72 7.82 2.47
C ALA A 30 -6.17 8.72 1.30
N GLN A 31 -5.25 9.49 0.74
CA GLN A 31 -5.55 10.37 -0.37
C GLN A 31 -6.00 9.50 -1.54
N PRO A 32 -7.17 9.76 -2.15
CA PRO A 32 -7.62 9.02 -3.32
C PRO A 32 -6.50 9.01 -4.36
N ALA A 33 -6.21 7.84 -4.93
CA ALA A 33 -5.25 7.75 -6.03
C ALA A 33 -5.69 8.74 -7.12
N PRO A 34 -4.75 9.50 -7.71
CA PRO A 34 -5.09 10.49 -8.72
C PRO A 34 -5.88 9.81 -9.85
N ALA A 35 -7.07 10.32 -10.12
CA ALA A 35 -7.94 9.79 -11.16
C ALA A 35 -7.29 10.02 -12.54
N ILE A 36 -7.42 9.05 -13.43
CA ILE A 36 -6.96 9.19 -14.82
C ILE A 36 -7.81 10.27 -15.50
N PRO A 37 -7.21 11.33 -16.08
CA PRO A 37 -7.95 12.35 -16.82
C PRO A 37 -8.78 11.73 -17.94
N GLU A 38 -10.01 12.23 -18.15
CA GLU A 38 -10.94 11.71 -19.17
C GLU A 38 -10.30 11.60 -20.56
N ALA A 39 -9.53 12.60 -20.96
CA ALA A 39 -8.83 12.66 -22.24
C ALA A 39 -7.75 11.57 -22.44
N LEU A 40 -7.41 10.81 -21.39
CA LEU A 40 -6.39 9.77 -21.42
C LEU A 40 -6.94 8.38 -21.04
N GLN A 41 -8.25 8.25 -20.80
CA GLN A 41 -8.86 6.99 -20.39
C GLN A 41 -8.78 5.91 -21.48
N ASP A 42 -8.82 6.31 -22.75
CA ASP A 42 -8.67 5.43 -23.92
C ASP A 42 -7.28 4.77 -23.99
N LYS A 43 -6.26 5.45 -23.46
CA LYS A 43 -4.88 4.98 -23.42
C LYS A 43 -4.49 4.36 -22.09
N ALA A 44 -5.38 4.43 -21.10
CA ALA A 44 -5.09 3.96 -19.77
C ALA A 44 -5.16 2.44 -19.69
N LEU A 45 -4.41 1.91 -18.73
CA LEU A 45 -4.26 0.49 -18.47
C LEU A 45 -4.65 0.20 -17.03
N THR A 46 -5.27 -0.95 -16.83
CA THR A 46 -5.49 -1.54 -15.51
C THR A 46 -4.46 -2.64 -15.30
N VAL A 47 -3.62 -2.49 -14.27
CA VAL A 47 -2.60 -3.46 -13.88
C VAL A 47 -3.08 -4.15 -12.61
N MET A 48 -3.30 -5.45 -12.70
CA MET A 48 -3.64 -6.32 -11.58
C MET A 48 -2.37 -7.06 -11.16
N ILE A 49 -2.01 -6.96 -9.88
CA ILE A 49 -0.83 -7.60 -9.30
C ILE A 49 -1.32 -8.53 -8.20
N HIS A 50 -1.04 -9.81 -8.35
CA HIS A 50 -1.35 -10.84 -7.36
C HIS A 50 -0.06 -11.47 -6.87
N THR A 51 0.29 -11.19 -5.63
CA THR A 51 1.48 -11.72 -4.98
C THR A 51 1.10 -12.90 -4.11
N GLN A 52 1.86 -13.99 -4.20
CA GLN A 52 1.64 -15.22 -3.47
C GLN A 52 2.96 -15.74 -2.90
N ILE A 53 2.90 -16.19 -1.65
CA ILE A 53 3.97 -16.91 -0.98
C ILE A 53 3.37 -18.20 -0.44
N PRO A 54 3.81 -19.36 -0.94
CA PRO A 54 3.34 -20.63 -0.44
C PRO A 54 3.80 -20.84 1.00
N GLU A 55 3.03 -21.62 1.75
CA GLU A 55 3.40 -22.02 3.11
C GLU A 55 4.76 -22.71 3.13
N SER A 56 5.59 -22.37 4.12
CA SER A 56 6.87 -23.04 4.34
C SER A 56 7.19 -23.14 5.84
N PRO A 57 8.12 -24.02 6.27
CA PRO A 57 8.43 -24.17 7.69
C PRO A 57 8.85 -22.84 8.33
N GLY A 58 8.00 -22.29 9.19
CA GLY A 58 8.24 -21.01 9.86
C GLY A 58 7.69 -19.77 9.15
N MET A 59 6.95 -19.91 8.04
CA MET A 59 6.27 -18.80 7.37
C MET A 59 4.90 -19.24 6.84
N PRO A 60 3.78 -18.65 7.34
CA PRO A 60 2.44 -19.01 6.88
C PRO A 60 2.25 -18.64 5.40
N ALA A 61 1.33 -19.34 4.73
CA ALA A 61 0.89 -18.94 3.40
C ALA A 61 0.39 -17.49 3.43
N TRP A 62 0.75 -16.72 2.41
CA TRP A 62 0.38 -15.33 2.32
C TRP A 62 0.06 -14.94 0.88
N GLU A 63 -0.99 -14.16 0.70
CA GLU A 63 -1.37 -13.62 -0.61
C GLU A 63 -1.84 -12.18 -0.49
N ALA A 64 -1.68 -11.44 -1.58
CA ALA A 64 -2.17 -10.07 -1.68
C ALA A 64 -2.51 -9.73 -3.13
N LYS A 65 -3.57 -8.94 -3.32
CA LYS A 65 -4.05 -8.52 -4.63
C LYS A 65 -4.22 -7.01 -4.66
N GLU A 66 -3.66 -6.40 -5.69
CA GLU A 66 -3.72 -4.96 -5.91
C GLU A 66 -4.14 -4.70 -7.36
N VAL A 67 -4.99 -3.70 -7.53
CA VAL A 67 -5.44 -3.23 -8.84
C VAL A 67 -5.12 -1.75 -8.92
N LYS A 68 -4.33 -1.36 -9.92
CA LYS A 68 -3.93 0.03 -10.15
C LYS A 68 -4.21 0.42 -11.58
N SER A 69 -4.56 1.68 -11.80
CA SER A 69 -4.68 2.26 -13.13
C SER A 69 -3.44 3.09 -13.43
N THR A 70 -2.98 3.06 -14.68
CA THR A 70 -1.79 3.80 -15.12
C THR A 70 -1.85 4.11 -16.62
N LEU A 71 -0.88 4.88 -17.10
CA LEU A 71 -0.63 5.10 -18.52
C LEU A 71 0.62 4.31 -18.95
N PRO A 72 0.74 3.94 -20.24
CA PRO A 72 1.99 3.44 -20.79
C PRO A 72 3.16 4.38 -20.45
N GLY A 73 4.28 3.81 -20.01
CA GLY A 73 5.47 4.51 -19.52
C GLY A 73 5.42 4.93 -18.05
N SER A 74 4.27 4.83 -17.38
CA SER A 74 4.11 5.20 -15.97
C SER A 74 4.06 3.97 -15.06
N ALA A 75 4.95 3.92 -14.07
CA ALA A 75 5.05 2.81 -13.14
C ALA A 75 3.88 2.77 -12.15
N VAL A 76 3.31 1.60 -11.94
CA VAL A 76 2.51 1.32 -10.72
C VAL A 76 3.41 0.68 -9.68
N SER A 77 3.19 1.06 -8.43
CA SER A 77 3.97 0.55 -7.30
C SER A 77 3.06 -0.15 -6.31
N VAL A 78 3.49 -1.31 -5.84
CA VAL A 78 2.82 -2.07 -4.79
C VAL A 78 3.84 -2.34 -3.70
N LYS A 79 3.49 -1.93 -2.47
CA LYS A 79 4.27 -2.25 -1.27
C LYS A 79 3.46 -3.22 -0.44
N LEU A 80 4.10 -4.32 -0.08
CA LEU A 80 3.52 -5.35 0.75
C LEU A 80 4.39 -5.54 1.99
N VAL A 81 3.76 -5.60 3.15
CA VAL A 81 4.43 -5.69 4.46
C VAL A 81 3.80 -6.85 5.22
N GLY A 82 4.57 -7.91 5.38
CA GLY A 82 4.30 -9.02 6.29
C GLY A 82 5.16 -8.93 7.55
N GLU A 83 5.04 -9.91 8.44
CA GLU A 83 5.74 -9.93 9.73
C GLU A 83 7.27 -10.04 9.60
N SER A 84 7.73 -10.89 8.68
CA SER A 84 9.16 -11.16 8.43
C SER A 84 9.59 -10.80 7.00
N LEU A 85 8.74 -10.11 6.25
CA LEU A 85 8.97 -9.84 4.83
C LEU A 85 8.40 -8.47 4.42
N VAL A 86 9.18 -7.69 3.69
CA VAL A 86 8.70 -6.51 2.95
C VAL A 86 9.01 -6.70 1.48
N VAL A 87 8.03 -6.44 0.62
CA VAL A 87 8.16 -6.52 -0.83
C VAL A 87 7.73 -5.20 -1.44
N LEU A 88 8.55 -4.60 -2.29
CA LEU A 88 8.21 -3.45 -3.11
C LEU A 88 8.34 -3.85 -4.58
N ILE A 89 7.23 -3.79 -5.31
CA ILE A 89 7.17 -4.13 -6.73
C ILE A 89 6.80 -2.88 -7.53
N HIS A 90 7.58 -2.60 -8.56
CA HIS A 90 7.27 -1.61 -9.58
C HIS A 90 6.97 -2.36 -10.89
N VAL A 91 5.87 -2.00 -11.52
CA VAL A 91 5.49 -2.51 -12.85
C VAL A 91 5.27 -1.32 -13.77
N THR A 92 6.08 -1.24 -14.81
CA THR A 92 5.98 -0.18 -15.84
C THR A 92 5.55 -0.80 -17.16
N PRO A 93 4.29 -0.63 -17.58
CA PRO A 93 3.84 -1.08 -18.89
C PRO A 93 4.35 -0.13 -19.98
N TYR A 94 4.87 -0.67 -21.06
CA TYR A 94 5.26 0.04 -22.28
C TYR A 94 4.49 -0.52 -23.45
N GLN A 95 3.86 0.35 -24.23
CA GLN A 95 3.14 -0.04 -25.44
C GLN A 95 3.90 0.52 -26.64
N GLY A 96 4.44 -0.38 -27.46
CA GLY A 96 5.22 -0.04 -28.65
C GLY A 96 4.70 -0.77 -29.90
N SER A 97 5.45 -0.66 -31.01
CA SER A 97 5.11 -1.34 -32.27
C SER A 97 5.06 -2.87 -32.15
N GLU A 98 5.88 -3.43 -31.26
CA GLU A 98 6.01 -4.87 -30.99
C GLU A 98 4.96 -5.39 -29.99
N GLY A 99 4.03 -4.55 -29.54
CA GLY A 99 2.99 -4.89 -28.56
C GLY A 99 3.27 -4.34 -27.16
N LEU A 100 2.64 -4.98 -26.16
CA LEU A 100 2.74 -4.59 -24.75
C LEU A 100 3.91 -5.32 -24.08
N MET A 101 4.73 -4.55 -23.38
CA MET A 101 5.89 -5.02 -22.62
C MET A 101 5.83 -4.49 -21.21
N LEU A 102 6.22 -5.28 -20.21
CA LEU A 102 6.28 -4.86 -18.82
C LEU A 102 7.73 -4.85 -18.38
N VAL A 103 8.18 -3.74 -17.80
CA VAL A 103 9.41 -3.71 -17.00
C VAL A 103 8.98 -3.89 -15.55
N THR A 104 9.45 -4.97 -14.94
CA THR A 104 9.12 -5.34 -13.56
C THR A 104 10.37 -5.26 -12.71
N GLN A 105 10.30 -4.53 -11.60
CA GLN A 105 11.35 -4.46 -10.61
C GLN A 105 10.77 -4.86 -9.26
N ALA A 106 11.43 -5.78 -8.56
CA ALA A 106 11.07 -6.15 -7.20
C ALA A 106 12.26 -5.93 -6.26
N GLN A 107 11.97 -5.40 -5.09
CA GLN A 107 12.88 -5.29 -3.96
C GLN A 107 12.26 -6.04 -2.80
N VAL A 108 13.03 -6.92 -2.18
CA VAL A 108 12.55 -7.83 -1.14
C VAL A 108 13.49 -7.73 0.05
N TRP A 109 12.92 -7.46 1.22
CA TRP A 109 13.62 -7.48 2.50
C TRP A 109 13.06 -8.61 3.36
N ILE A 110 13.90 -9.56 3.74
CA ILE A 110 13.52 -10.71 4.56
C ILE A 110 14.19 -10.54 5.92
N LYS A 111 13.39 -10.47 6.99
CA LYS A 111 13.87 -10.46 8.36
C LYS A 111 14.19 -11.88 8.80
N GLU A 112 15.45 -12.15 9.09
CA GLU A 112 15.88 -13.35 9.81
C GLU A 112 16.10 -13.00 11.29
N LYS A 113 16.58 -13.95 12.10
CA LYS A 113 16.72 -13.77 13.57
C LYS A 113 17.53 -12.52 13.93
N ASP A 114 18.68 -12.34 13.28
CA ASP A 114 19.66 -11.29 13.61
C ASP A 114 20.12 -10.47 12.39
N SER A 115 19.44 -10.62 11.24
CA SER A 115 19.84 -9.98 9.98
C SER A 115 18.64 -9.64 9.09
N ILE A 116 18.89 -8.78 8.10
CA ILE A 116 17.94 -8.49 7.02
C ILE A 116 18.60 -8.87 5.69
N LEU A 117 18.03 -9.84 4.99
CA LEU A 117 18.43 -10.18 3.63
C LEU A 117 17.73 -9.26 2.65
N TYR A 118 18.50 -8.69 1.72
CA TYR A 118 17.99 -7.84 0.66
C TYR A 118 18.19 -8.50 -0.71
N HIS A 119 17.10 -8.63 -1.47
CA HIS A 119 17.10 -9.14 -2.83
C HIS A 119 16.46 -8.12 -3.78
N THR A 120 17.02 -8.01 -4.97
CA THR A 120 16.44 -7.22 -6.06
C THR A 120 16.39 -8.05 -7.32
N ALA A 121 15.32 -7.87 -8.10
CA ALA A 121 15.14 -8.53 -9.38
C ALA A 121 14.54 -7.54 -10.39
N LEU A 122 15.04 -7.60 -11.63
CA LEU A 122 14.53 -6.83 -12.76
C LEU A 122 14.23 -7.81 -13.89
N ASN A 123 13.03 -7.74 -14.47
CA ASN A 123 12.67 -8.55 -15.63
C ASN A 123 11.82 -7.75 -16.62
N THR A 124 12.01 -8.04 -17.90
CA THR A 124 11.24 -7.47 -19.00
C THR A 124 10.40 -8.56 -19.64
N LEU A 125 9.08 -8.41 -19.57
CA LEU A 125 8.10 -9.43 -19.99
C LEU A 125 7.31 -8.91 -21.19
N LYS A 126 7.28 -9.67 -22.29
CA LYS A 126 6.29 -9.44 -23.37
C LYS A 126 4.97 -10.06 -22.93
N VAL A 127 3.87 -9.32 -23.07
CA VAL A 127 2.56 -9.76 -22.58
C VAL A 127 1.46 -9.40 -23.57
N ALA A 128 0.40 -10.21 -23.63
CA ALA A 128 -0.86 -9.82 -24.25
C ALA A 128 -1.83 -9.25 -23.22
N PHE A 129 -2.80 -8.45 -23.68
CA PHE A 129 -3.86 -7.98 -22.80
C PHE A 129 -4.69 -9.13 -22.26
N GLY A 130 -4.95 -9.13 -20.96
CA GLY A 130 -5.71 -10.16 -20.24
C GLY A 130 -4.92 -11.42 -19.92
N GLU A 131 -3.70 -11.59 -20.45
CA GLU A 131 -2.86 -12.75 -20.20
C GLU A 131 -2.12 -12.60 -18.85
N PRO A 132 -2.20 -13.61 -17.96
CA PRO A 132 -1.42 -13.62 -16.73
C PRO A 132 0.02 -14.02 -16.98
N VAL A 133 0.97 -13.20 -16.53
CA VAL A 133 2.40 -13.54 -16.53
C VAL A 133 2.93 -13.68 -15.12
N ALA A 134 3.80 -14.66 -14.91
CA ALA A 134 4.43 -14.91 -13.62
C ALA A 134 5.86 -14.36 -13.59
N PHE A 135 6.19 -13.74 -12.47
CA PHE A 135 7.52 -13.23 -12.14
C PHE A 135 7.91 -13.77 -10.75
N TYR A 136 9.15 -14.27 -10.63
CA TYR A 136 9.68 -14.86 -9.40
C TYR A 136 10.91 -14.07 -8.92
N PRO A 137 10.73 -13.03 -8.09
CA PRO A 137 11.83 -12.17 -7.64
C PRO A 137 12.95 -12.90 -6.88
N LEU A 138 12.62 -14.04 -6.27
CA LEU A 138 13.56 -14.87 -5.51
C LEU A 138 14.00 -16.13 -6.27
N GLY A 139 13.65 -16.23 -7.56
CA GLY A 139 13.91 -17.39 -8.41
C GLY A 139 12.88 -18.53 -8.26
N GLU A 140 12.95 -19.48 -9.19
CA GLU A 140 12.08 -20.66 -9.25
C GLU A 140 12.69 -21.81 -8.42
N GLY A 141 12.64 -21.72 -7.09
CA GLY A 141 13.23 -22.72 -6.19
C GLY A 141 12.24 -23.79 -5.70
N LYS A 142 12.64 -25.08 -5.71
CA LYS A 142 11.87 -26.22 -5.20
C LYS A 142 11.82 -26.37 -3.65
N GLY A 143 12.09 -25.33 -2.85
CA GLY A 143 12.24 -25.59 -1.41
C GLY A 143 12.20 -24.46 -0.39
N LYS A 144 12.22 -23.17 -0.76
CA LYS A 144 12.05 -22.07 0.19
C LYS A 144 11.29 -20.92 -0.47
N ALA A 145 10.07 -20.67 0.03
CA ALA A 145 9.19 -19.54 -0.25
C ALA A 145 9.45 -18.83 -1.60
N SER A 146 9.06 -19.46 -2.71
CA SER A 146 9.10 -18.84 -4.03
C SER A 146 8.05 -17.73 -4.08
N LEU A 147 8.48 -16.49 -3.81
CA LEU A 147 7.66 -15.30 -4.02
C LEU A 147 7.20 -15.28 -5.48
N ARG A 148 5.90 -15.51 -5.69
CA ARG A 148 5.29 -15.52 -7.02
C ARG A 148 4.48 -14.26 -7.19
N VAL A 149 4.78 -13.51 -8.25
CA VAL A 149 4.05 -12.30 -8.63
C VAL A 149 3.36 -12.59 -9.96
N VAL A 150 2.04 -12.65 -9.96
CA VAL A 150 1.23 -12.77 -11.17
C VAL A 150 0.74 -11.40 -11.56
N ILE A 151 1.01 -11.00 -12.79
CA ILE A 151 0.64 -9.69 -13.33
C ILE A 151 -0.31 -9.90 -14.50
N VAL A 152 -1.43 -9.18 -14.49
CA VAL A 152 -2.37 -9.13 -15.62
C VAL A 152 -2.56 -7.67 -15.98
N VAL A 153 -2.44 -7.35 -17.27
CA VAL A 153 -2.71 -6.00 -17.76
C VAL A 153 -3.92 -6.03 -18.68
N LYS A 154 -4.85 -5.10 -18.48
CA LYS A 154 -6.06 -4.94 -19.30
C LYS A 154 -6.19 -3.49 -19.75
N PRO A 155 -6.89 -3.22 -20.87
CA PRO A 155 -7.35 -1.86 -21.17
C PRO A 155 -8.15 -1.32 -19.98
N TYR A 156 -8.00 -0.03 -19.71
CA TYR A 156 -8.78 0.63 -18.68
C TYR A 156 -10.26 0.64 -19.05
N GLN A 157 -11.11 0.35 -18.06
CA GLN A 157 -12.55 0.54 -18.16
C GLN A 157 -12.94 1.51 -17.05
N ALA A 158 -13.49 2.66 -17.43
CA ALA A 158 -14.06 3.58 -16.46
C ALA A 158 -15.16 2.82 -15.70
N SER A 159 -14.98 2.68 -14.38
CA SER A 159 -16.06 2.15 -13.54
C SER A 159 -17.19 3.16 -13.60
N ALA A 160 -18.38 2.73 -14.02
CA ALA A 160 -19.58 3.57 -13.91
C ALA A 160 -19.70 4.04 -12.44
N PRO A 161 -20.05 5.31 -12.18
CA PRO A 161 -20.22 5.78 -10.81
C PRO A 161 -21.17 4.84 -10.08
N ALA A 162 -20.79 4.37 -8.90
CA ALA A 162 -21.68 3.60 -8.04
C ALA A 162 -22.99 4.39 -7.93
N ALA A 163 -24.09 3.80 -8.41
CA ALA A 163 -25.39 4.44 -8.40
C ALA A 163 -25.61 5.02 -7.00
N ALA A 164 -25.89 6.33 -6.95
CA ALA A 164 -26.17 7.02 -5.70
C ALA A 164 -27.19 6.19 -4.90
N PRO A 165 -26.98 5.97 -3.59
CA PRO A 165 -27.96 5.26 -2.78
C PRO A 165 -29.32 5.94 -2.99
N ALA A 166 -30.29 5.17 -3.50
CA ALA A 166 -31.63 5.66 -3.74
C ALA A 166 -32.12 6.35 -2.47
N SER A 167 -32.40 7.64 -2.59
CA SER A 167 -33.02 8.41 -1.52
C SER A 167 -34.34 7.75 -1.16
N ASP A 168 -34.46 7.30 0.09
CA ASP A 168 -35.70 6.73 0.63
C ASP A 168 -36.87 7.69 0.36
N PRO A 169 -38.00 7.20 -0.17
CA PRO A 169 -39.15 8.05 -0.40
C PRO A 169 -39.69 8.57 0.94
N PRO A 170 -40.21 9.82 0.97
CA PRO A 170 -40.66 10.46 2.19
C PRO A 170 -41.85 9.67 2.79
N LYS A 171 -41.70 9.23 4.04
CA LYS A 171 -42.83 8.78 4.85
C LYS A 171 -43.77 9.97 5.06
N THR A 172 -44.95 9.90 4.46
CA THR A 172 -46.07 10.81 4.72
C THR A 172 -46.73 10.45 6.05
N PRO A 173 -47.25 11.44 6.81
CA PRO A 173 -47.74 11.28 8.18
C PRO A 173 -49.09 10.56 8.29
#